data_AF-A0A1G5QZ78-F1
#
_entry.id   AF-A0A1G5QZ78-F1
#
_cell.length_a   1.000
_cell.length_b   1.000
_cell.length_c   1.000
_cell.angle_alpha   90.00
_cell.angle_beta   90.00
_cell.angle_gamma   90.00
#
_symmetry.space_group_name_H-M   'P 1'
#
loop_
_entity.id
_entity.type
_entity.pdbx_description
1 polymer ?
#
loop_
_entity_poly.entity_id
_entity_poly.type
_entity_poly.pdbx_seq_one_letter_code
_entity_poly.pdbx_strand_id
1 'polypeptide(L)'
;MNKRLWTVAAVVAGGVWFGASAWAMGPNETCPTGPGGGTQPPMMTLMNLDAELQLSEAQRGAWDEFVTTVNARRSEMMGFMMAQRNAGASSGPAYDNLRNNAQRMEKRMTMMRTMADALEQLYAKLTPEQQAVIDRTIAGHEGHGG
;
A
#
# COMPACT_ATOMS: atom_id res chain seq x y z
N MET A 1 25.13 -25.09 9.18
CA MET A 1 24.94 -25.40 7.75
C MET A 1 23.98 -26.58 7.66
N ASN A 2 22.66 -26.35 7.69
CA ASN A 2 21.64 -27.41 7.74
C ASN A 2 20.66 -27.23 6.58
N LYS A 3 20.77 -28.11 5.57
CA LYS A 3 19.90 -28.17 4.40
C LYS A 3 18.69 -29.05 4.74
N ARG A 4 17.46 -28.56 4.53
CA ARG A 4 16.24 -29.38 4.57
C ARG A 4 15.58 -29.41 3.20
N LEU A 5 15.60 -30.60 2.61
CA LEU A 5 14.98 -31.01 1.35
C LEU A 5 13.45 -30.99 1.51
N TRP A 6 12.74 -30.47 0.51
CA TRP A 6 11.29 -30.64 0.36
C TRP A 6 11.01 -31.43 -0.92
N THR A 7 10.33 -32.57 -0.76
CA THR A 7 9.83 -33.42 -1.83
C THR A 7 8.48 -32.88 -2.29
N VAL A 8 8.32 -32.57 -3.57
CA VAL A 8 7.02 -32.24 -4.18
C VAL A 8 6.60 -33.40 -5.08
N ALA A 9 5.46 -34.00 -4.77
CA ALA A 9 4.78 -34.97 -5.62
C ALA A 9 3.81 -34.23 -6.56
N ALA A 10 3.84 -34.60 -7.84
CA ALA A 10 2.99 -34.08 -8.91
C ALA A 10 1.69 -34.89 -9.06
N VAL A 11 0.61 -34.24 -9.50
CA VAL A 11 -0.47 -34.87 -10.28
C VAL A 11 -1.03 -33.84 -11.29
N VAL A 12 -1.15 -34.29 -12.54
CA VAL A 12 -1.70 -33.60 -13.72
C VAL A 12 -3.09 -34.14 -14.04
N ALA A 13 -4.03 -33.28 -14.46
CA ALA A 13 -5.20 -33.60 -15.29
C ALA A 13 -5.68 -32.29 -15.96
N GLY A 14 -5.53 -32.08 -17.27
CA GLY A 14 -6.50 -32.39 -18.35
C GLY A 14 -7.72 -31.45 -18.28
N GLY A 15 -8.20 -30.68 -19.27
CA GLY A 15 -8.01 -30.50 -20.71
C GLY A 15 -9.31 -29.82 -21.25
N VAL A 16 -9.29 -29.32 -22.50
CA VAL A 16 -10.44 -29.01 -23.42
C VAL A 16 -10.83 -27.53 -23.72
N TRP A 17 -10.34 -27.07 -24.89
CA TRP A 17 -10.97 -26.44 -26.08
C TRP A 17 -11.96 -25.22 -26.05
N PHE A 18 -11.54 -24.18 -26.80
CA PHE A 18 -12.22 -23.31 -27.79
C PHE A 18 -13.73 -22.96 -27.71
N GLY A 19 -14.04 -21.67 -27.87
CA GLY A 19 -15.35 -21.18 -28.33
C GLY A 19 -15.33 -19.70 -28.70
N ALA A 20 -15.51 -19.38 -29.99
CA ALA A 20 -15.43 -18.05 -30.58
C ALA A 20 -16.73 -17.24 -30.48
N SER A 21 -16.57 -15.91 -30.51
CA SER A 21 -17.47 -14.88 -31.09
C SER A 21 -18.91 -14.75 -30.57
N ALA A 22 -19.18 -13.64 -29.89
CA ALA A 22 -20.48 -12.97 -29.96
C ALA A 22 -20.28 -11.45 -30.03
N TRP A 23 -20.40 -10.91 -31.25
CA TRP A 23 -20.59 -9.49 -31.50
C TRP A 23 -22.03 -9.11 -31.10
N ALA A 24 -22.20 -8.26 -30.10
CA ALA A 24 -23.43 -7.49 -29.87
C ALA A 24 -23.15 -6.32 -28.93
N MET A 25 -22.63 -5.21 -29.46
CA MET A 25 -22.56 -3.94 -28.73
C MET A 25 -23.41 -2.91 -29.47
N GLY A 26 -24.62 -2.66 -28.94
CA GLY A 26 -25.49 -1.55 -29.32
C GLY A 26 -25.09 -0.26 -28.59
N PRO A 27 -25.60 0.91 -29.03
CA PRO A 27 -25.12 2.20 -28.56
C PRO A 27 -25.88 2.65 -27.32
N ASN A 28 -25.65 2.02 -26.16
CA ASN A 28 -25.97 2.60 -24.86
C ASN A 28 -25.30 1.85 -23.69
N GLU A 29 -23.99 1.59 -23.79
CA GLU A 29 -23.25 1.01 -22.67
C GLU A 29 -22.17 1.97 -22.21
N THR A 30 -22.43 2.53 -21.03
CA THR A 30 -21.46 3.03 -20.06
C THR A 30 -20.14 2.30 -20.18
N CYS A 31 -19.03 3.04 -20.28
CA CYS A 31 -17.68 2.50 -20.31
C CYS A 31 -17.53 1.37 -19.28
N PRO A 32 -17.23 0.13 -19.70
CA PRO A 32 -16.98 -0.94 -18.77
C PRO A 32 -15.69 -0.61 -18.04
N THR A 33 -15.81 -0.21 -16.78
CA THR A 33 -14.75 -0.22 -15.80
C THR A 33 -14.02 -1.56 -15.94
N GLY A 34 -12.78 -1.53 -16.43
CA GLY A 34 -11.97 -2.73 -16.59
C GLY A 34 -11.77 -3.45 -15.24
N PRO A 35 -11.39 -4.75 -15.27
CA PRO A 35 -11.10 -5.51 -14.07
C PRO A 35 -9.79 -5.02 -13.47
N GLY A 36 -9.88 -3.92 -12.73
CA GLY A 36 -8.76 -3.21 -12.13
C GLY A 36 -9.23 -2.18 -11.13
N GLY A 37 -10.46 -2.34 -10.61
CA GLY A 37 -10.87 -1.69 -9.37
C GLY A 37 -10.01 -2.25 -8.26
N GLY A 38 -8.79 -1.71 -8.13
CA GLY A 38 -7.85 -2.04 -7.09
C GLY A 38 -8.51 -1.66 -5.77
N THR A 39 -9.19 -2.63 -5.17
CA THR A 39 -9.29 -2.73 -3.73
C THR A 39 -7.85 -2.77 -3.27
N GLN A 40 -7.26 -1.60 -3.00
CA GLN A 40 -6.03 -1.54 -2.26
C GLN A 40 -6.31 -2.39 -1.02
N PRO A 41 -5.53 -3.46 -0.76
CA PRO A 41 -5.75 -4.27 0.42
C PRO A 41 -5.81 -3.28 1.58
N PRO A 42 -6.81 -3.37 2.47
CA PRO A 42 -6.97 -2.40 3.54
C PRO A 42 -5.64 -2.37 4.27
N MET A 43 -4.93 -1.23 4.19
CA MET A 43 -3.78 -0.96 5.04
C MET A 43 -4.21 -1.39 6.43
N MET A 44 -3.58 -2.43 6.97
CA MET A 44 -3.97 -2.97 8.26
C MET A 44 -4.03 -1.78 9.23
N THR A 45 -5.18 -1.56 9.86
CA THR A 45 -5.38 -0.33 10.63
C THR A 45 -4.36 -0.32 11.78
N LEU A 46 -3.91 0.87 12.20
CA LEU A 46 -2.99 0.99 13.36
C LEU A 46 -3.50 0.21 14.58
N MET A 47 -4.83 0.08 14.73
CA MET A 47 -5.46 -0.72 15.79
C MET A 47 -5.16 -2.22 15.68
N ASN A 48 -5.17 -2.77 14.47
CA ASN A 48 -4.85 -4.18 14.25
C ASN A 48 -3.36 -4.44 14.50
N LEU A 49 -2.49 -3.53 14.03
CA LEU A 49 -1.06 -3.65 14.25
C LEU A 49 -0.67 -3.53 15.74
N ASP A 50 -1.32 -2.63 16.50
CA ASP A 50 -1.14 -2.56 17.95
C ASP A 50 -1.53 -3.86 18.66
N ALA A 51 -2.68 -4.44 18.27
CA ALA A 51 -3.17 -5.70 18.83
C ALA A 51 -2.24 -6.88 18.54
N GLU A 52 -1.67 -6.95 17.33
CA GLU A 52 -0.76 -8.03 16.93
C GLU A 52 0.64 -7.90 17.54
N LEU A 53 1.15 -6.66 17.71
CA LEU A 53 2.47 -6.44 18.28
C LEU A 53 2.55 -6.75 19.77
N GLN A 54 1.43 -6.77 20.49
CA GLN A 54 1.37 -7.03 21.93
C GLN A 54 2.42 -6.23 22.71
N LEU A 55 2.45 -4.91 22.46
CA LEU A 55 3.50 -4.03 22.97
C LEU A 55 3.53 -3.99 24.50
N SER A 56 4.73 -4.08 25.06
CA SER A 56 4.97 -3.84 26.49
C SER A 56 4.87 -2.35 26.83
N GLU A 57 4.70 -2.03 28.11
CA GLU A 57 4.64 -0.63 28.59
C GLU A 57 5.90 0.17 28.21
N ALA A 58 7.08 -0.47 28.24
CA ALA A 58 8.34 0.15 27.83
C ALA A 58 8.41 0.49 26.33
N GLN A 59 7.59 -0.15 25.49
CA GLN A 59 7.54 0.06 24.03
C GLN A 59 6.44 1.03 23.60
N ARG A 60 5.48 1.35 24.49
CA ARG A 60 4.33 2.22 24.19
C ARG A 60 4.74 3.61 23.72
N GLY A 61 5.78 4.20 24.33
CA GLY A 61 6.26 5.52 23.91
C GLY A 61 6.71 5.57 22.45
N ALA A 62 7.50 4.60 22.01
CA ALA A 62 7.96 4.52 20.61
C ALA A 62 6.80 4.24 19.63
N TRP A 63 5.79 3.49 20.09
CA TRP A 63 4.58 3.26 19.31
C TRP A 63 3.73 4.52 19.14
N ASP A 64 3.55 5.31 20.20
CA ASP A 64 2.76 6.55 20.13
C ASP A 64 3.40 7.59 19.21
N GLU A 65 4.74 7.69 19.20
CA GLU A 65 5.48 8.51 18.25
C GLU A 65 5.28 8.04 16.80
N PHE A 66 5.36 6.73 16.56
CA PHE A 66 5.07 6.14 15.25
C PHE A 66 3.63 6.43 14.80
N VAL A 67 2.64 6.19 15.67
CA VAL A 67 1.21 6.46 15.42
C VAL A 67 0.97 7.93 15.10
N THR A 68 1.60 8.84 15.85
CA THR A 68 1.52 10.29 15.60
C THR A 68 1.99 10.62 14.19
N THR A 69 3.13 10.06 13.79
CA THR A 69 3.72 10.28 12.48
C THR A 69 2.82 9.72 11.36
N VAL A 70 2.28 8.50 11.53
CA VAL A 70 1.37 7.89 10.55
C VAL A 70 0.07 8.69 10.40
N ASN A 71 -0.49 9.19 11.52
CA ASN A 71 -1.69 10.03 11.49
C ASN A 71 -1.44 11.39 10.84
N ALA A 72 -0.27 11.99 11.04
CA ALA A 72 0.13 13.22 10.36
C ALA A 72 0.16 13.01 8.83
N ARG A 73 0.79 11.92 8.36
CA ARG A 73 0.78 11.54 6.94
C ARG A 73 -0.64 11.34 6.40
N ARG A 74 -1.51 10.65 7.15
CA ARG A 74 -2.91 10.45 6.75
C ARG A 74 -3.63 11.79 6.59
N SER A 75 -3.44 12.71 7.53
CA SER A 75 -4.07 14.03 7.51
C SER A 75 -3.61 14.86 6.31
N GLU A 76 -2.31 14.85 6.01
CA GLU A 76 -1.78 15.52 4.82
C GLU A 76 -2.33 14.92 3.52
N MET A 77 -2.41 13.59 3.43
CA MET A 77 -2.97 12.92 2.26
C MET A 77 -4.44 13.30 2.04
N MET A 78 -5.23 13.39 3.11
CA MET A 78 -6.62 13.86 3.04
C MET A 78 -6.69 15.31 2.59
N GLY A 79 -5.83 16.19 3.12
CA GLY A 79 -5.72 17.58 2.69
C GLY A 79 -5.36 17.70 1.20
N PHE A 80 -4.43 16.86 0.73
CA PHE A 80 -4.06 16.77 -0.68
C PHE A 80 -5.25 16.37 -1.57
N MET A 81 -5.98 15.33 -1.19
CA MET A 81 -7.17 14.88 -1.94
C MET A 81 -8.27 15.94 -1.97
N MET A 82 -8.50 16.65 -0.86
CA MET A 82 -9.45 17.76 -0.80
C MET A 82 -9.02 18.93 -1.69
N ALA A 83 -7.74 19.31 -1.65
CA ALA A 83 -7.20 20.37 -2.49
C ALA A 83 -7.33 20.01 -3.99
N GLN A 84 -7.05 18.77 -4.36
CA GLN A 84 -7.20 18.29 -5.73
C GLN A 84 -8.67 18.30 -6.18
N ARG A 85 -9.59 17.88 -5.31
CA ARG A 85 -11.03 17.93 -5.59
C ARG A 85 -11.51 19.37 -5.82
N ASN A 86 -11.02 20.32 -5.04
CA ASN A 86 -11.40 21.73 -5.13
C ASN A 86 -10.76 22.45 -6.33
N ALA A 87 -9.56 22.02 -6.77
CA ALA A 87 -8.84 22.64 -7.88
C ALA A 87 -9.43 22.35 -9.26
N GLY A 88 -10.27 21.31 -9.40
CA GLY A 88 -10.82 20.89 -10.70
C GLY A 88 -9.76 20.31 -11.65
N ALA A 89 -10.10 20.14 -12.93
CA ALA A 89 -9.14 19.69 -13.95
C ALA A 89 -8.10 20.78 -14.22
N SER A 90 -6.80 20.42 -14.18
CA SER A 90 -5.69 21.33 -14.49
C SER A 90 -5.85 21.92 -15.90
N SER A 91 -6.28 23.18 -16.00
CA SER A 91 -6.42 23.92 -17.26
C SER A 91 -5.23 24.84 -17.57
N GLY A 92 -4.14 24.72 -16.81
CA GLY A 92 -2.93 25.53 -16.97
C GLY A 92 -1.95 24.98 -18.02
N PRO A 93 -0.95 25.78 -18.42
CA PRO A 93 0.14 25.35 -19.29
C PRO A 93 0.80 24.05 -18.83
N ALA A 94 1.30 23.25 -19.78
CA ALA A 94 1.94 21.96 -19.49
C ALA A 94 3.15 22.08 -18.53
N TYR A 95 3.91 23.19 -18.61
CA TYR A 95 5.06 23.41 -17.74
C TYR A 95 4.65 23.64 -16.28
N ASP A 96 3.54 24.34 -16.03
CA ASP A 96 3.00 24.54 -14.68
C ASP A 96 2.53 23.22 -14.08
N ASN A 97 1.89 22.37 -14.89
CA ASN A 97 1.47 21.04 -14.46
C ASN A 97 2.67 20.16 -14.07
N LEU A 98 3.75 20.21 -14.85
CA LEU A 98 4.99 19.50 -14.55
C LEU A 98 5.64 20.01 -13.25
N ARG A 99 5.75 21.33 -13.08
CA ARG A 99 6.28 21.96 -11.86
C ARG A 99 5.46 21.58 -10.63
N ASN A 100 4.14 21.65 -10.72
CA ASN A 100 3.24 21.24 -9.64
C ASN A 100 3.39 19.75 -9.32
N ASN A 101 3.63 18.91 -10.33
CA ASN A 101 3.88 17.49 -10.11
C ASN A 101 5.20 17.23 -9.40
N ALA A 102 6.27 17.93 -9.78
CA ALA A 102 7.56 17.83 -9.13
C ALA A 102 7.46 18.19 -7.63
N GLN A 103 6.78 19.29 -7.30
CA GLN A 103 6.56 19.69 -5.90
C GLN A 103 5.76 18.65 -5.10
N ARG A 104 4.75 18.02 -5.71
CA ARG A 104 4.00 16.94 -5.07
C ARG A 104 4.88 15.72 -4.81
N MET A 105 5.74 15.37 -5.76
CA MET A 105 6.66 14.25 -5.60
C MET A 105 7.67 14.52 -4.48
N GLU A 106 8.22 15.72 -4.40
CA GLU A 106 9.14 16.12 -3.33
C GLU A 106 8.50 15.99 -1.94
N LYS A 107 7.26 16.48 -1.77
CA LYS A 107 6.52 16.30 -0.51
C LYS A 107 6.31 14.82 -0.18
N ARG A 108 5.96 14.00 -1.18
CA ARG A 108 5.81 12.55 -0.99
C ARG A 108 7.12 11.89 -0.56
N MET A 109 8.25 12.28 -1.14
CA MET A 109 9.57 11.75 -0.74
C MET A 109 9.91 12.13 0.70
N THR A 110 9.68 13.38 1.10
CA THR A 110 9.89 13.82 2.48
C THR A 110 9.05 13.00 3.45
N MET A 111 7.76 12.80 3.14
CA MET A 111 6.88 12.00 3.99
C MET A 111 7.30 10.53 4.06
N MET A 112 7.78 9.94 2.95
CA MET A 112 8.31 8.58 2.96
C MET A 112 9.54 8.46 3.85
N ARG A 113 10.44 9.44 3.82
CA ARG A 113 11.61 9.48 4.73
C ARG A 113 11.19 9.56 6.18
N THR A 114 10.28 10.47 6.53
CA THR A 114 9.78 10.59 7.92
C THR A 114 9.10 9.30 8.40
N MET A 115 8.37 8.60 7.53
CA MET A 115 7.81 7.28 7.85
C MET A 115 8.89 6.23 8.08
N ALA A 116 9.93 6.21 7.24
CA ALA A 116 11.04 5.26 7.37
C ALA A 116 11.80 5.50 8.69
N ASP A 117 12.11 6.75 9.02
CA ASP A 117 12.81 7.12 10.26
C ASP A 117 11.97 6.74 11.50
N ALA A 118 10.66 7.00 11.48
CA ALA A 118 9.77 6.64 12.58
C ALA A 118 9.64 5.11 12.73
N LEU A 119 9.59 4.39 11.60
CA LEU A 119 9.55 2.94 11.62
C LEU A 119 10.86 2.36 12.15
N GLU A 120 12.03 2.89 11.75
CA GLU A 120 13.34 2.46 12.23
C GLU A 120 13.46 2.62 13.76
N GLN A 121 13.00 3.75 14.29
CA GLN A 121 12.97 4.02 15.74
C GLN A 121 12.09 3.02 16.49
N LEU A 122 10.89 2.71 15.96
CA LEU A 122 10.03 1.68 16.52
C LEU A 122 10.73 0.31 16.45
N TYR A 123 11.28 -0.05 15.29
CA TYR A 123 11.91 -1.33 15.03
C TYR A 123 13.06 -1.63 16.01
N ALA A 124 13.86 -0.62 16.36
CA ALA A 124 14.95 -0.73 17.33
C ALA A 124 14.50 -1.05 18.77
N LYS A 125 13.21 -0.89 19.09
CA LYS A 125 12.63 -1.17 20.41
C LYS A 125 11.86 -2.49 20.47
N LEU A 126 11.62 -3.12 19.32
CA LEU A 126 10.84 -4.36 19.22
C LEU A 126 11.71 -5.61 19.42
N THR A 127 11.07 -6.69 19.88
CA THR A 127 11.71 -8.01 19.89
C THR A 127 11.75 -8.60 18.47
N PRO A 128 12.60 -9.60 18.20
CA PRO A 128 12.66 -10.25 16.89
C PRO A 128 11.30 -10.80 16.42
N GLU A 129 10.46 -11.29 17.34
CA GLU A 129 9.13 -11.79 17.03
C GLU A 129 8.18 -10.67 16.59
N GLN A 130 8.23 -9.52 17.26
CA GLN A 130 7.44 -8.33 16.91
C GLN A 130 7.91 -7.70 15.60
N GLN A 131 9.22 -7.67 15.37
CA GLN A 131 9.82 -7.26 14.10
C GLN A 131 9.29 -8.10 12.93
N ALA A 132 9.20 -9.42 13.10
CA ALA A 132 8.64 -10.31 12.07
C ALA A 132 7.14 -10.04 11.76
N VAL A 133 6.37 -9.53 12.73
CA VAL A 133 4.99 -9.07 12.49
C VAL A 133 4.97 -7.83 11.59
N ILE A 134 5.84 -6.85 11.86
CA ILE A 134 6.00 -5.67 11.02
C ILE A 134 6.44 -6.07 9.61
N ASP A 135 7.45 -6.92 9.48
CA ASP A 135 7.97 -7.36 8.19
C ASP A 135 6.91 -8.04 7.35
N ARG A 136 6.13 -8.94 7.94
CA ARG A 136 5.02 -9.59 7.22
C ARG A 136 3.98 -8.58 6.75
N THR A 137 3.68 -7.59 7.60
CA THR A 137 2.66 -6.58 7.33
C THR A 137 3.10 -5.63 6.21
N ILE A 138 4.38 -5.25 6.20
CA ILE A 138 4.94 -4.31 5.22
C ILE A 138 5.36 -5.03 3.94
N ALA A 139 6.09 -6.15 4.01
CA ALA A 139 6.51 -6.93 2.84
C ALA A 139 5.32 -7.60 2.12
N GLY A 140 4.25 -7.95 2.85
CA GLY A 140 3.00 -8.44 2.24
C GLY A 140 2.34 -7.43 1.29
N HIS A 141 2.68 -6.13 1.41
CA HIS A 141 2.23 -5.08 0.51
C HIS A 141 3.10 -4.96 -0.76
N GLU A 142 4.33 -5.47 -0.78
CA GLU A 142 5.24 -5.39 -1.95
C GLU A 142 5.03 -6.54 -2.96
N GLY A 143 4.20 -7.53 -2.65
CA GLY A 143 4.00 -8.73 -3.49
C GLY A 143 2.80 -8.73 -4.46
N HIS A 144 2.05 -7.63 -4.60
CA HIS A 144 0.87 -7.56 -5.48
C HIS A 144 0.93 -6.39 -6.48
N GLY A 145 2.04 -6.28 -7.20
CA GLY A 145 2.20 -5.32 -8.28
C GLY A 145 3.15 -5.82 -9.36
N GLY A 146 2.64 -6.68 -10.26
CA GLY A 146 3.22 -6.95 -11.59
C GLY A 146 4.51 -7.74 -11.63
#